data_AF-A0A7S0CM43-F1
#
_entry.id   AF-A0A7S0CM43-F1
#
_cell.length_a   1.000
_cell.length_b   1.000
_cell.length_c   1.000
_cell.angle_alpha   90.00
_cell.angle_beta   90.00
_cell.angle_gamma   90.00
#
_symmetry.space_group_name_H-M   'P 1'
#
loop_
_entity.id
_entity.type
_entity.pdbx_description
1 polymer ?
#
loop_
_entity_poly.entity_id
_entity_poly.type
_entity_poly.pdbx_seq_one_letter_code
_entity_poly.pdbx_strand_id
1 'polypeptide(L)'
;RTRPDDPDDHHLGWHFCNPGDDPVSNDLGHGSFECDDALVPDTVNGAATIRELYEMGKDETGKYSTPVLWCNTEKAIVCNESLEILKIFDAAFDAGLSKHPERK
;
A
#
# COMPACT_ATOMS: atom_id res chain seq x y z
N ARG A 1 -10.94 -4.76 -13.76
CA ARG A 1 -9.85 -5.46 -13.04
C ARG A 1 -8.65 -5.34 -13.93
N THR A 2 -7.60 -4.82 -13.36
CA THR A 2 -6.32 -4.52 -13.97
C THR A 2 -5.71 -5.75 -14.64
N ARG A 3 -5.07 -5.59 -15.80
CA ARG A 3 -4.58 -6.69 -16.64
C ARG A 3 -3.11 -6.41 -17.04
N PRO A 4 -2.12 -6.94 -16.31
CA PRO A 4 -0.69 -6.64 -16.56
C PRO A 4 -0.20 -7.00 -17.97
N ASP A 5 -0.85 -7.97 -18.63
CA ASP A 5 -0.52 -8.38 -20.01
C ASP A 5 -1.30 -7.59 -21.08
N ASP A 6 -2.10 -6.60 -20.67
CA ASP A 6 -2.92 -5.79 -21.56
C ASP A 6 -2.25 -4.43 -21.77
N PRO A 7 -1.77 -4.12 -22.99
CA PRO A 7 -1.17 -2.82 -23.28
C PRO A 7 -2.15 -1.65 -23.13
N ASP A 8 -3.46 -1.92 -23.04
CA ASP A 8 -4.52 -0.93 -22.80
C ASP A 8 -4.91 -0.84 -21.30
N ASP A 9 -4.09 -1.37 -20.39
CA ASP A 9 -4.36 -1.34 -18.95
C ASP A 9 -4.12 0.04 -18.32
N HIS A 10 -5.11 0.92 -18.47
CA HIS A 10 -5.18 2.25 -17.85
C HIS A 10 -5.58 2.19 -16.36
N HIS A 11 -4.88 1.37 -15.57
CA HIS A 11 -5.23 1.23 -14.17
C HIS A 11 -4.81 2.43 -13.34
N LEU A 12 -5.83 3.11 -12.83
CA LEU A 12 -5.68 4.18 -11.86
C LEU A 12 -5.66 3.62 -10.44
N GLY A 13 -4.68 4.04 -9.66
CA GLY A 13 -4.51 3.57 -8.30
C GLY A 13 -3.51 4.41 -7.50
N TRP A 14 -3.17 3.91 -6.33
CA TRP A 14 -2.21 4.53 -5.42
C TRP A 14 -0.79 4.35 -5.92
N HIS A 15 -0.04 5.45 -5.99
CA HIS A 15 1.35 5.50 -6.41
C HIS A 15 2.26 5.84 -5.24
N PHE A 16 3.47 5.28 -5.27
CA PHE A 16 4.61 5.76 -4.49
C PHE A 16 5.42 6.69 -5.40
N CYS A 17 5.78 7.87 -4.89
CA CYS A 17 6.61 8.83 -5.61
C CYS A 17 7.66 9.40 -4.68
N ASN A 18 8.78 9.86 -5.23
CA ASN A 18 9.77 10.60 -4.46
C ASN A 18 9.37 12.08 -4.45
N PRO A 19 9.64 12.79 -3.34
CA PRO A 19 9.59 14.24 -3.35
C PRO A 19 10.46 14.83 -4.48
N GLY A 20 9.89 15.71 -5.30
CA GLY A 20 10.55 16.35 -6.43
C GLY A 20 10.46 15.59 -7.77
N ASP A 21 9.82 14.42 -7.82
CA ASP A 21 9.49 13.76 -9.09
C ASP A 21 8.51 14.60 -9.93
N ASP A 22 8.42 14.31 -11.23
CA ASP A 22 7.47 14.97 -12.13
C ASP A 22 6.02 14.76 -11.64
N PRO A 23 5.15 15.78 -11.71
CA PRO A 23 3.77 15.67 -11.24
C PRO A 23 2.99 14.54 -11.91
N VAL A 24 2.28 13.75 -11.10
CA VAL A 24 1.48 12.63 -11.60
C VAL A 24 0.13 13.15 -12.08
N SER A 25 -0.18 12.93 -13.35
CA SER A 25 -1.47 13.30 -13.95
C SER A 25 -2.43 12.11 -13.90
N ASN A 26 -3.74 12.37 -13.81
CA ASN A 26 -4.73 11.31 -14.02
C ASN A 26 -4.98 11.08 -15.52
N ASP A 27 -5.39 9.86 -15.88
CA ASP A 27 -5.68 9.48 -17.27
C ASP A 27 -6.85 10.27 -17.90
N LEU A 28 -7.65 10.96 -17.09
CA LEU A 28 -8.72 11.83 -17.57
C LEU A 28 -8.20 13.20 -18.05
N GLY A 29 -6.90 13.48 -17.88
CA GLY A 29 -6.27 14.73 -18.32
C GLY A 29 -6.69 15.96 -17.50
N HIS A 30 -7.23 15.75 -16.30
CA HIS A 30 -7.74 16.82 -15.45
C HIS A 30 -6.86 17.00 -14.21
N GLY A 31 -5.89 17.92 -14.32
CA GLY A 31 -4.99 18.30 -13.23
C GLY A 31 -3.85 17.30 -13.00
N SER A 32 -2.87 17.75 -12.22
CA SER A 32 -1.72 16.98 -11.76
C SER A 32 -1.63 17.02 -10.24
N PHE A 33 -1.04 15.99 -9.66
CA PHE A 33 -0.69 15.91 -8.25
C PHE A 33 0.82 16.11 -8.14
N GLU A 34 1.21 17.20 -7.48
CA GLU A 34 2.62 17.51 -7.24
C GLU A 34 3.23 16.48 -6.30
N CYS A 35 4.44 16.03 -6.61
CA CYS A 35 5.19 15.14 -5.75
C CYS A 35 5.95 15.94 -4.69
N ASP A 36 5.23 16.35 -3.63
CA ASP A 36 5.78 17.17 -2.55
C ASP A 36 6.48 16.36 -1.43
N ASP A 37 7.00 17.08 -0.44
CA ASP A 37 7.74 16.53 0.70
C ASP A 37 6.91 15.63 1.64
N ALA A 38 5.58 15.59 1.49
CA ALA A 38 4.73 14.70 2.27
C ALA A 38 4.72 13.26 1.72
N LEU A 39 5.21 13.05 0.50
CA LEU A 39 5.28 11.73 -0.11
C LEU A 39 6.47 10.93 0.42
N VAL A 40 6.25 9.63 0.59
CA VAL A 40 7.28 8.69 1.04
C VAL A 40 7.34 7.55 0.02
N PRO A 41 8.50 7.32 -0.62
CA PRO A 41 8.66 6.20 -1.54
C PRO A 41 8.67 4.86 -0.78
N ASP A 42 8.34 3.76 -1.46
CA ASP A 42 8.47 2.42 -0.89
C ASP A 42 9.95 2.01 -0.78
N THR A 43 10.53 2.24 0.39
CA THR A 43 11.91 1.84 0.70
C THR A 43 12.06 0.36 1.08
N VAL A 44 10.95 -0.39 1.21
CA VAL A 44 10.96 -1.79 1.66
C VAL A 44 10.99 -2.76 0.48
N ASN A 45 10.18 -2.50 -0.56
CA ASN A 45 10.10 -3.37 -1.73
C ASN A 45 10.42 -2.66 -3.05
N GLY A 46 10.52 -1.33 -3.06
CA GLY A 46 10.77 -0.55 -4.26
C GLY A 46 9.58 -0.55 -5.24
N ALA A 47 8.36 -0.79 -4.75
CA ALA A 47 7.16 -0.75 -5.58
C ALA A 47 6.82 0.70 -5.98
N ALA A 48 6.42 0.90 -7.22
CA ALA A 48 5.91 2.19 -7.73
C ALA A 48 4.41 2.36 -7.45
N THR A 49 3.67 1.27 -7.21
CA THR A 49 2.22 1.31 -6.94
C THR A 49 1.79 0.33 -5.85
N ILE A 50 0.65 0.59 -5.19
CA ILE A 50 0.03 -0.39 -4.27
C ILE A 50 -0.32 -1.68 -5.01
N ARG A 51 -0.69 -1.60 -6.29
CA ARG A 51 -0.94 -2.78 -7.13
C ARG A 51 0.27 -3.71 -7.17
N GLU A 52 1.46 -3.17 -7.40
CA GLU A 52 2.70 -3.96 -7.44
C GLU A 52 2.95 -4.69 -6.11
N LEU A 53 2.61 -4.08 -4.96
CA LEU A 53 2.68 -4.76 -3.66
C LEU A 53 1.70 -5.94 -3.56
N TYR A 54 0.48 -5.79 -4.08
CA TYR A 54 -0.49 -6.89 -4.12
C TYR A 54 -0.05 -8.02 -5.05
N GLU A 55 0.51 -7.68 -6.22
CA GLU A 55 1.07 -8.67 -7.16
C GLU A 55 2.27 -9.39 -6.56
N MET A 56 3.18 -8.65 -5.90
CA MET A 56 4.33 -9.22 -5.19
C MET A 56 3.89 -10.16 -4.07
N GLY A 57 2.88 -9.77 -3.29
CA GLY A 57 2.29 -10.57 -2.22
C GLY A 57 1.41 -11.72 -2.72
N LYS A 58 1.24 -11.89 -4.04
CA LYS A 58 0.36 -12.87 -4.68
C LYS A 58 -1.07 -12.85 -4.13
N ASP A 59 -1.57 -11.66 -3.82
CA ASP A 59 -2.95 -11.51 -3.34
C ASP A 59 -3.93 -11.58 -4.51
N GLU A 60 -4.89 -12.50 -4.42
CA GLU A 60 -5.84 -12.78 -5.51
C GLU A 60 -7.21 -12.11 -5.30
N THR A 61 -7.38 -11.33 -4.22
CA THR A 61 -8.67 -10.69 -3.87
C THR A 61 -9.14 -9.68 -4.92
N GLY A 62 -8.21 -9.16 -5.73
CA GLY A 62 -8.48 -8.39 -6.93
C GLY A 62 -8.89 -6.94 -6.70
N LYS A 63 -8.84 -6.45 -5.46
CA LYS A 63 -8.98 -5.03 -5.11
C LYS A 63 -7.68 -4.51 -4.49
N TYR A 64 -7.01 -3.61 -5.19
CA TYR A 64 -5.81 -2.94 -4.68
C TYR A 64 -6.24 -1.74 -3.83
N SER A 65 -6.22 -1.92 -2.51
CA SER A 65 -6.72 -0.93 -1.56
C SER A 65 -5.69 -0.60 -0.49
N THR A 66 -5.94 0.48 0.23
CA THR A 66 -5.26 0.81 1.48
C THR A 66 -6.28 0.73 2.63
N PRO A 67 -5.86 0.39 3.86
CA PRO A 67 -4.50 0.08 4.31
C PRO A 67 -4.01 -1.32 3.90
N VAL A 68 -2.68 -1.53 3.95
CA VAL A 68 -2.02 -2.84 3.74
C VAL A 68 -1.06 -3.12 4.89
N LEU A 69 -1.24 -4.25 5.58
CA LEU A 69 -0.27 -4.78 6.53
C LEU A 69 0.62 -5.80 5.81
N TRP A 70 1.90 -5.44 5.65
CA TRP A 70 2.89 -6.22 4.90
C TRP A 70 3.85 -6.99 5.80
N CYS A 71 4.12 -8.26 5.47
CA CYS A 71 5.19 -9.05 6.07
C CYS A 71 6.46 -8.93 5.23
N ASN A 72 7.48 -8.24 5.74
CA ASN A 72 8.75 -8.07 5.02
C ASN A 72 9.52 -9.40 4.84
N THR A 73 9.42 -10.32 5.80
CA THR A 73 10.14 -11.60 5.76
C THR A 73 9.57 -12.55 4.71
N GLU A 74 8.24 -12.68 4.67
CA GLU A 74 7.55 -13.60 3.76
C GLU A 74 7.21 -12.94 2.42
N LYS A 75 7.42 -11.62 2.30
CA LYS A 75 7.06 -10.81 1.14
C LYS A 75 5.60 -11.03 0.72
N ALA A 76 4.71 -10.91 1.70
CA ALA A 76 3.28 -11.18 1.54
C ALA A 76 2.42 -10.16 2.30
N ILE A 77 1.19 -9.96 1.82
CA ILE A 77 0.17 -9.20 2.53
C ILE A 77 -0.40 -10.07 3.66
N VAL A 78 -0.28 -9.61 4.89
CA VAL A 78 -0.86 -10.28 6.07
C VAL A 78 -2.35 -9.96 6.18
N CYS A 79 -2.71 -8.68 5.97
CA CYS A 79 -4.09 -8.22 6.05
C CYS A 79 -4.25 -6.90 5.27
N ASN A 80 -5.39 -6.74 4.61
CA ASN A 80 -5.79 -5.51 3.93
C ASN A 80 -7.17 -4.99 4.39
N GLU A 81 -7.73 -5.59 5.44
CA GLU A 81 -8.98 -5.14 6.06
C GLU A 81 -8.68 -4.31 7.31
N SER A 82 -9.02 -3.03 7.23
CA SER A 82 -8.73 -2.03 8.27
C SER A 82 -9.16 -2.45 9.68
N LEU A 83 -10.36 -3.04 9.84
CA LEU A 83 -10.86 -3.47 11.15
C LEU A 83 -10.05 -4.64 11.72
N GLU A 84 -9.63 -5.58 10.88
CA GLU A 84 -8.82 -6.72 11.30
C GLU A 84 -7.38 -6.29 11.62
N ILE A 85 -6.81 -5.34 10.87
CA ILE A 85 -5.52 -4.72 11.20
C ILE A 85 -5.57 -4.08 12.59
N LEU A 86 -6.64 -3.33 12.91
CA LEU A 86 -6.80 -2.73 14.23
C LEU A 86 -6.87 -3.77 15.35
N LYS A 87 -7.55 -4.90 15.14
CA LYS A 87 -7.59 -6.01 16.11
C LYS A 87 -6.23 -6.68 16.28
N ILE A 88 -5.47 -6.86 15.21
CA ILE A 88 -4.08 -7.37 15.28
C ILE A 88 -3.24 -6.41 16.13
N PHE A 89 -3.32 -5.11 15.89
CA PHE A 89 -2.58 -4.11 16.65
C PHE A 89 -3.01 -4.03 18.12
N ASP A 90 -4.28 -4.26 18.44
CA ASP A 90 -4.78 -4.26 19.83
C ASP A 90 -4.26 -5.44 20.68
N ALA A 91 -3.95 -6.59 20.07
CA ALA A 91 -3.69 -7.82 20.83
C ALA A 91 -2.33 -8.47 20.57
N ALA A 92 -1.80 -8.41 19.34
CA ALA A 92 -0.63 -9.21 18.96
C ALA A 92 0.69 -8.71 19.58
N PHE A 93 0.70 -7.52 20.16
CA PHE A 93 1.91 -6.82 20.60
C PHE A 93 2.00 -6.57 22.12
N ASP A 94 1.04 -7.09 22.89
CA ASP A 94 0.93 -6.90 24.35
C ASP A 94 2.16 -7.41 25.13
N ALA A 95 2.81 -8.48 24.65
CA ALA A 95 3.85 -9.19 25.40
C ALA A 95 5.26 -8.58 25.32
N GLY A 96 5.46 -7.42 24.69
CA GLY A 96 6.80 -6.81 24.66
C GLY A 96 6.99 -5.54 23.85
N LEU A 97 6.04 -5.14 23.01
CA LEU A 97 6.14 -3.91 22.22
C LEU A 97 5.26 -2.78 22.81
N SER A 98 4.07 -3.13 23.31
CA SER A 98 3.14 -2.18 23.92
C SER A 98 3.68 -1.63 25.24
N LYS A 99 3.80 -0.30 25.35
CA LYS A 99 4.17 0.37 26.62
C LYS A 99 3.03 0.34 27.66
N HIS A 100 1.79 0.23 27.18
CA HIS A 100 0.55 0.23 27.97
C HIS A 100 -0.39 -0.87 27.47
N PRO A 101 -0.08 -2.16 27.72
CA PRO A 101 -0.90 -3.28 27.26
C PRO A 101 -2.22 -3.43 28.06
N GLU A 102 -2.39 -2.68 29.15
CA GLU A 102 -3.62 -2.64 29.92
C GLU A 102 -4.79 -2.04 29.12
N ARG A 103 -5.92 -2.76 29.05
CA ARG A 103 -7.16 -2.26 28.43
C ARG A 103 -7.92 -1.41 29.45
N LYS A 104 -8.41 -0.23 29.01
CA LYS A 104 -9.24 0.67 29.81
C LYS A 104 -10.68 0.19 29.92
#